data_AF-A0A836RQ03-F1
#
_entry.id   AF-A0A836RQ03-F1
#
_cell.length_a   1.000
_cell.length_b   1.000
_cell.length_c   1.000
_cell.angle_alpha   90.00
_cell.angle_beta   90.00
_cell.angle_gamma   90.00
#
_symmetry.space_group_name_H-M   'P 1'
#
loop_
_entity.id
_entity.type
_entity.pdbx_description
1 polymer ?
#
loop_
_entity_poly.entity_id
_entity_poly.type
_entity_poly.pdbx_seq_one_letter_code
_entity_poly.pdbx_strand_id
1 'polypeptide(L)'
;MENEFTRLILVAAILVYIVYGVMAFYTFQNLPPIPDKVVTETGELLFTGQDVVEGKVLVQRYGLQDYGSFLGFGGYFGMDYTAYTLHILAETAKEAGMEDLKAALEPRFEQQGGETIAVVSDVFAEGYHRALDFYTRFFRGEVAQETRLAPLDLTLDTLDEAKKMTAFFTWGAMIAIKGYTNGFPYYPGLVDPTISSVKATWVTIFLLLLVVMPLVGYVLLKFIDYWRSQRVTVELPPPSRAQRLALVGMALAALGLAVQGLLGGYMMHLYAEQTLYGVDLTRILPFNVARALHYNLAILWIVVTWVSFAIFILPYFGAKITEKHALAILGAGAATALGILFGIWLTYLGKMPDSIWFILGSQGRPVISQGTLWLLLVAGLLTYLALVVYRTARTTPLEPARPLLKILAIGLAGAAAGAFVGALPIVRPWSHFTVDEYFRWITIHSFVEGFWPAILVPILVALLIVTGLVPPKLGIAVAGMDAALEIATGMIGTAHHYYWGGQPTFWMYVGAVMSTLEVLPIGILIAYAIVL
;
A
#
# COMPACT_ATOMS: atom_id res chain seq x y z
N MET A 1 -2.97 -33.06 -11.16
CA MET A 1 -3.51 -31.70 -10.94
C MET A 1 -3.72 -31.36 -9.46
N GLU A 2 -4.49 -32.15 -8.68
CA GLU A 2 -4.94 -31.74 -7.33
C GLU A 2 -3.81 -31.38 -6.34
N ASN A 3 -2.69 -32.10 -6.37
CA ASN A 3 -1.52 -31.81 -5.52
C ASN A 3 -0.47 -30.91 -6.21
N GLU A 4 -0.57 -30.68 -7.51
CA GLU A 4 0.44 -29.94 -8.28
C GLU A 4 0.29 -28.44 -8.07
N PHE A 5 -0.93 -27.90 -8.23
CA PHE A 5 -1.17 -26.47 -8.00
C PHE A 5 -0.93 -26.06 -6.56
N THR A 6 -1.41 -26.84 -5.57
CA THR A 6 -1.16 -26.51 -4.16
C THR A 6 0.33 -26.44 -3.84
N ARG A 7 1.13 -27.39 -4.36
CA ARG A 7 2.59 -27.38 -4.16
C ARG A 7 3.23 -26.19 -4.86
N LEU A 8 2.85 -25.92 -6.11
CA LEU A 8 3.34 -24.78 -6.88
C LEU A 8 3.09 -23.45 -6.14
N ILE A 9 1.86 -23.24 -5.69
CA ILE A 9 1.43 -22.03 -4.98
C ILE A 9 2.17 -21.90 -3.65
N LEU A 10 2.31 -22.99 -2.89
CA LEU A 10 3.05 -22.96 -1.62
C LEU A 10 4.53 -22.62 -1.85
N VAL A 11 5.15 -23.21 -2.88
CA VAL A 11 6.53 -22.91 -3.25
C VAL A 11 6.66 -21.46 -3.69
N ALA A 12 5.76 -20.97 -4.55
CA ALA A 12 5.73 -19.56 -4.96
C ALA A 12 5.61 -18.63 -3.75
N ALA A 13 4.64 -18.88 -2.84
CA ALA A 13 4.43 -18.09 -1.64
C ALA A 13 5.68 -18.04 -0.73
N ILE A 14 6.38 -19.16 -0.54
CA ILE A 14 7.61 -19.20 0.25
C ILE A 14 8.74 -18.44 -0.48
N LEU A 15 8.90 -18.69 -1.78
CA LEU A 15 9.96 -18.08 -2.58
C LEU A 15 9.83 -16.56 -2.63
N VAL A 16 8.63 -16.00 -2.76
CA VAL A 16 8.46 -14.53 -2.83
C VAL A 16 8.87 -13.82 -1.54
N TYR A 17 8.56 -14.40 -0.37
CA TYR A 17 9.03 -13.85 0.89
C TYR A 17 10.55 -14.03 1.10
N ILE A 18 11.14 -15.12 0.59
CA ILE A 18 12.61 -15.26 0.53
C ILE A 18 13.22 -14.18 -0.36
N VAL A 19 12.64 -13.95 -1.56
CA VAL A 19 13.07 -12.89 -2.47
C VAL A 19 13.00 -11.54 -1.78
N TYR A 20 11.91 -11.18 -1.11
CA TYR A 20 11.86 -9.95 -0.33
C TYR A 20 12.94 -9.86 0.73
N GLY A 21 13.17 -10.93 1.51
CA GLY A 21 14.24 -10.94 2.52
C GLY A 21 15.63 -10.70 1.93
N VAL A 22 15.96 -11.36 0.83
CA VAL A 22 17.25 -11.21 0.13
C VAL A 22 17.36 -9.81 -0.50
N MET A 23 16.30 -9.35 -1.16
CA MET A 23 16.32 -8.06 -1.85
C MET A 23 16.25 -6.86 -0.91
N ALA A 24 15.71 -7.03 0.30
CA ALA A 24 15.82 -6.05 1.38
C ALA A 24 17.29 -5.77 1.72
N PHE A 25 18.12 -6.81 1.82
CA PHE A 25 19.56 -6.65 2.10
C PHE A 25 20.24 -5.77 1.05
N TYR A 26 20.04 -6.07 -0.25
CA TYR A 26 20.61 -5.26 -1.32
C TYR A 26 20.05 -3.83 -1.32
N THR A 27 18.74 -3.67 -1.12
CA THR A 27 18.07 -2.36 -1.10
C THR A 27 18.62 -1.50 0.04
N PHE A 28 18.77 -2.06 1.23
CA PHE A 28 19.16 -1.31 2.43
C PHE A 28 20.64 -0.92 2.43
N GLN A 29 21.48 -1.60 1.64
CA GLN A 29 22.87 -1.18 1.42
C GLN A 29 23.04 -0.10 0.35
N ASN A 30 22.00 0.15 -0.44
CA ASN A 30 22.04 1.09 -1.57
C ASN A 30 20.96 2.17 -1.41
N LEU A 31 20.67 2.55 -0.17
CA LEU A 31 19.74 3.63 0.13
C LEU A 31 20.36 4.99 -0.23
N PRO A 32 19.54 5.99 -0.61
CA PRO A 32 19.99 7.38 -0.66
C PRO A 32 20.51 7.80 0.71
N PRO A 33 21.67 8.46 0.82
CA PRO A 33 22.21 8.84 2.11
C PRO A 33 21.30 9.88 2.79
N ILE A 34 21.07 9.71 4.09
CA ILE A 34 20.64 10.79 4.97
C ILE A 34 21.94 11.36 5.57
N PRO A 35 22.40 12.55 5.15
CA PRO A 35 23.63 13.13 5.68
C PRO A 35 23.46 13.46 7.16
N ASP A 36 24.54 13.35 7.93
CA ASP A 36 24.56 13.71 9.35
C ASP A 36 24.25 15.20 9.52
N LYS A 37 24.78 16.03 8.62
CA LYS A 37 24.59 17.50 8.60
C LYS A 37 24.54 18.00 7.16
N VAL A 38 23.71 19.02 6.92
CA VAL A 38 23.69 19.79 5.67
C VAL A 38 24.19 21.19 5.98
N VAL A 39 25.27 21.58 5.31
CA VAL A 39 25.98 22.83 5.57
C VAL A 39 26.24 23.60 4.28
N THR A 40 26.36 24.92 4.37
CA THR A 40 26.82 25.75 3.25
C THR A 40 28.33 25.65 3.06
N GLU A 41 28.86 26.17 1.96
CA GLU A 41 30.31 26.28 1.73
C GLU A 41 31.00 27.15 2.79
N THR A 42 30.27 28.08 3.40
CA THR A 42 30.74 28.96 4.48
C THR A 42 30.63 28.32 5.87
N GLY A 43 30.03 27.12 5.98
CA GLY A 43 29.90 26.37 7.22
C GLY A 43 28.63 26.64 8.03
N GLU A 44 27.64 27.36 7.48
CA GLU A 44 26.32 27.52 8.11
C GLU A 44 25.60 26.16 8.15
N LEU A 45 25.14 25.75 9.34
CA LEU A 45 24.32 24.54 9.50
C LEU A 45 22.86 24.84 9.17
N LEU A 46 22.33 24.21 8.12
CA LEU A 46 20.92 24.32 7.75
C LEU A 46 20.07 23.37 8.60
N PHE A 47 20.36 22.07 8.52
CA PHE A 47 19.67 21.01 9.27
C PHE A 47 20.53 19.76 9.41
N THR A 48 20.11 18.86 10.29
CA THR A 48 20.78 17.59 10.60
C THR A 48 20.02 16.39 10.01
N GLY A 49 20.68 15.24 9.94
CA GLY A 49 20.04 13.97 9.58
C GLY A 49 18.93 13.58 10.56
N GLN A 50 19.06 13.94 11.84
CA GLN A 50 17.99 13.71 12.82
C GLN A 50 16.76 14.56 12.53
N ASP A 51 16.95 15.79 12.03
CA ASP A 51 15.82 16.65 11.64
C ASP A 51 15.03 16.03 10.48
N VAL A 52 15.71 15.40 9.52
CA VAL A 52 15.10 14.65 8.40
C VAL A 52 14.27 13.47 8.93
N VAL A 53 14.84 12.68 9.85
CA VAL A 53 14.18 11.50 10.43
C VAL A 53 12.94 11.91 11.23
N GLU A 54 13.05 12.89 12.12
CA GLU A 54 11.91 13.37 12.92
C GLU A 54 10.88 14.09 12.04
N GLY A 55 11.31 14.82 11.01
CA GLY A 55 10.43 15.43 10.02
C GLY A 55 9.54 14.40 9.33
N LYS A 56 10.10 13.26 8.93
CA LYS A 56 9.33 12.14 8.38
C LYS A 56 8.31 11.60 9.40
N VAL A 57 8.70 11.44 10.66
CA VAL A 57 7.80 10.97 11.73
C VAL A 57 6.62 11.93 11.92
N LEU A 58 6.87 13.24 11.90
CA LEU A 58 5.83 14.27 11.99
C LEU A 58 4.89 14.25 10.79
N VAL A 59 5.43 14.13 9.57
CA VAL A 59 4.64 13.97 8.33
C VAL A 59 3.69 12.79 8.41
N GLN A 60 4.15 11.65 8.95
CA GLN A 60 3.32 10.47 9.19
C GLN A 60 2.26 10.71 10.27
N ARG A 61 2.66 11.29 11.41
CA ARG A 61 1.76 11.55 12.54
C ARG A 61 0.61 12.46 12.16
N TYR A 62 0.88 13.54 11.43
CA TYR A 62 -0.13 14.50 10.97
C TYR A 62 -0.89 14.04 9.71
N GLY A 63 -0.55 12.86 9.16
CA GLY A 63 -1.24 12.32 8.00
C GLY A 63 -1.06 13.19 6.75
N LEU A 64 0.08 13.85 6.59
CA LEU A 64 0.31 14.80 5.50
C LEU A 64 0.38 14.10 4.14
N GLN A 65 0.77 12.83 4.09
CA GLN A 65 0.69 12.02 2.87
C GLN A 65 -0.74 11.56 2.52
N ASP A 66 -1.72 11.75 3.41
CA ASP A 66 -3.14 11.64 3.06
C ASP A 66 -3.73 12.99 2.58
N TYR A 67 -2.93 14.04 2.58
CA TYR A 67 -3.28 15.34 2.02
C TYR A 67 -2.58 15.56 0.67
N GLY A 68 -1.25 15.64 0.69
CA GLY A 68 -0.37 15.72 -0.48
C GLY A 68 0.46 14.46 -0.65
N SER A 69 1.59 14.55 -1.34
CA SER A 69 2.48 13.42 -1.59
C SER A 69 3.95 13.74 -1.32
N PHE A 70 4.76 12.71 -1.11
CA PHE A 70 6.22 12.82 -1.06
C PHE A 70 6.80 11.77 -2.00
N LEU A 71 7.68 12.18 -2.93
CA LEU A 71 8.17 11.34 -4.03
C LEU A 71 7.03 10.66 -4.82
N GLY A 72 5.89 11.34 -4.98
CA GLY A 72 4.71 10.82 -5.67
C GLY A 72 3.85 9.88 -4.82
N PHE A 73 4.26 9.51 -3.60
CA PHE A 73 3.48 8.67 -2.70
C PHE A 73 2.59 9.52 -1.79
N GLY A 74 1.28 9.51 -2.03
CA GLY A 74 0.31 10.17 -1.14
C GLY A 74 -1.02 10.50 -1.78
N GLY A 75 -1.65 11.57 -1.29
CA GLY A 75 -2.86 12.19 -1.80
C GLY A 75 -2.58 13.22 -2.90
N TYR A 76 -3.63 13.57 -3.62
CA TYR A 76 -3.58 14.49 -4.77
C TYR A 76 -4.38 15.78 -4.51
N PHE A 77 -4.71 16.06 -3.26
CA PHE A 77 -5.39 17.30 -2.89
C PHE A 77 -4.37 18.41 -2.64
N GLY A 78 -3.39 18.09 -1.80
CA GLY A 78 -2.22 18.92 -1.60
C GLY A 78 -1.20 18.80 -2.73
N MET A 79 -0.08 19.48 -2.53
CA MET A 79 1.10 19.40 -3.38
C MET A 79 1.90 18.11 -3.16
N ASP A 80 2.75 17.77 -4.14
CA ASP A 80 3.90 16.90 -3.87
C ASP A 80 5.00 17.73 -3.19
N TYR A 81 5.32 17.42 -1.94
CA TYR A 81 6.26 18.16 -1.13
C TYR A 81 7.68 18.15 -1.73
N THR A 82 8.08 17.04 -2.36
CA THR A 82 9.38 16.95 -3.03
C THR A 82 9.43 17.85 -4.26
N ALA A 83 8.43 17.74 -5.15
CA ALA A 83 8.35 18.55 -6.37
C ALA A 83 8.21 20.04 -6.06
N TYR A 84 7.43 20.39 -5.04
CA TYR A 84 7.25 21.79 -4.65
C TYR A 84 8.51 22.38 -4.02
N THR A 85 9.21 21.62 -3.17
CA THR A 85 10.52 22.06 -2.64
C THR A 85 11.54 22.23 -3.77
N LEU A 86 11.58 21.32 -4.74
CA LEU A 86 12.41 21.47 -5.94
C LEU A 86 12.06 22.73 -6.72
N HIS A 87 10.79 23.06 -6.86
CA HIS A 87 10.34 24.27 -7.52
C HIS A 87 10.85 25.53 -6.79
N ILE A 88 10.73 25.61 -5.47
CA ILE A 88 11.25 26.76 -4.68
C ILE A 88 12.77 26.91 -4.87
N LEU A 89 13.52 25.81 -4.77
CA LEU A 89 14.98 25.81 -4.97
C LEU A 89 15.34 26.30 -6.38
N ALA A 90 14.65 25.80 -7.41
CA ALA A 90 14.90 26.16 -8.79
C ALA A 90 14.54 27.63 -9.10
N GLU A 91 13.41 28.14 -8.60
CA GLU A 91 13.06 29.57 -8.76
C GLU A 91 14.07 30.47 -8.05
N THR A 92 14.54 30.08 -6.86
CA THR A 92 15.59 30.82 -6.15
C THR A 92 16.88 30.89 -6.97
N ALA A 93 17.30 29.78 -7.57
CA ALA A 93 18.48 29.76 -8.43
C ALA A 93 18.30 30.61 -9.71
N LYS A 94 17.13 30.58 -10.35
CA LYS A 94 16.82 31.42 -11.52
C LYS A 94 16.85 32.90 -11.18
N GLU A 95 16.23 33.29 -10.06
CA GLU A 95 16.23 34.68 -9.58
C GLU A 95 17.65 35.17 -9.24
N ALA A 96 18.52 34.29 -8.75
CA ALA A 96 19.93 34.55 -8.54
C ALA A 96 20.77 34.59 -9.83
N GLY A 97 20.15 34.38 -11.01
CA GLY A 97 20.83 34.43 -12.31
C GLY A 97 21.60 33.17 -12.68
N MET A 98 21.31 32.01 -12.05
CA MET A 98 21.97 30.75 -12.36
C MET A 98 21.41 30.13 -13.66
N GLU A 99 22.27 29.96 -14.68
CA GLU A 99 21.88 29.32 -15.95
C GLU A 99 21.83 27.79 -15.83
N ASP A 100 22.82 27.18 -15.17
CA ASP A 100 22.86 25.73 -14.89
C ASP A 100 22.29 25.45 -13.50
N LEU A 101 20.98 25.18 -13.46
CA LEU A 101 20.25 24.89 -12.22
C LEU A 101 20.80 23.67 -11.50
N LYS A 102 21.21 22.64 -12.26
CA LYS A 102 21.72 21.42 -11.66
C LYS A 102 23.07 21.67 -10.99
N ALA A 103 24.00 22.33 -11.67
CA ALA A 103 25.28 22.68 -11.06
C ALA A 103 25.12 23.58 -9.83
N ALA A 104 24.16 24.50 -9.85
CA ALA A 104 23.91 25.42 -8.73
C ALA A 104 23.28 24.75 -7.50
N LEU A 105 22.45 23.72 -7.69
CA LEU A 105 21.63 23.12 -6.61
C LEU A 105 22.06 21.71 -6.22
N GLU A 106 22.99 21.08 -6.94
CA GLU A 106 23.42 19.71 -6.64
C GLU A 106 24.25 19.63 -5.35
N PRO A 107 23.80 18.87 -4.33
CA PRO A 107 24.57 18.71 -3.10
C PRO A 107 25.84 17.86 -3.33
N ARG A 108 26.93 18.24 -2.66
CA ARG A 108 28.18 17.49 -2.60
C ARG A 108 28.24 16.70 -1.29
N PHE A 109 28.29 15.38 -1.37
CA PHE A 109 28.45 14.54 -0.17
C PHE A 109 29.92 14.27 0.08
N GLU A 110 30.39 14.64 1.26
CA GLU A 110 31.76 14.49 1.71
C GLU A 110 31.80 13.60 2.96
N GLN A 111 32.86 12.79 3.09
CA GLN A 111 33.12 12.03 4.31
C GLN A 111 34.12 12.80 5.16
N GLN A 112 33.72 13.22 6.36
CA GLN A 112 34.58 13.95 7.29
C GLN A 112 34.48 13.32 8.68
N GLY A 113 35.59 12.77 9.20
CA GLY A 113 35.62 12.19 10.55
C GLY A 113 34.71 10.98 10.77
N GLY A 114 34.28 10.30 9.69
CA GLY A 114 33.30 9.21 9.75
C GLY A 114 31.84 9.66 9.67
N GLU A 115 31.58 10.96 9.56
CA GLU A 115 30.27 11.54 9.26
C GLU A 115 30.13 11.83 7.76
N THR A 116 28.92 11.65 7.23
CA THR A 116 28.53 12.06 5.88
C THR A 116 27.97 13.47 5.93
N ILE A 117 28.70 14.45 5.41
CA ILE A 117 28.28 15.86 5.36
C ILE A 117 27.81 16.18 3.93
N ALA A 118 26.65 16.82 3.80
CA ALA A 118 26.22 17.38 2.52
C ALA A 118 26.56 18.88 2.50
N VAL A 119 27.44 19.28 1.58
CA VAL A 119 27.79 20.68 1.32
C VAL A 119 26.93 21.20 0.18
N VAL A 120 26.25 22.33 0.40
CA VAL A 120 25.36 22.98 -0.57
C VAL A 120 25.81 24.42 -0.85
N SER A 121 25.39 24.96 -1.99
CA SER A 121 25.67 26.36 -2.37
C SER A 121 24.87 27.35 -1.53
N ASP A 122 25.31 28.61 -1.53
CA ASP A 122 24.56 29.69 -0.84
C ASP A 122 23.17 29.90 -1.46
N VAL A 123 23.03 29.73 -2.78
CA VAL A 123 21.72 29.77 -3.48
C VAL A 123 20.80 28.65 -3.02
N PHE A 124 21.32 27.44 -2.81
CA PHE A 124 20.53 26.35 -2.24
C PHE A 124 20.07 26.69 -0.82
N ALA A 125 20.95 27.25 0.01
CA ALA A 125 20.65 27.66 1.37
C ALA A 125 19.54 28.72 1.43
N GLU A 126 19.60 29.72 0.55
CA GLU A 126 18.54 30.72 0.41
C GLU A 126 17.20 30.04 0.04
N GLY A 127 17.22 29.11 -0.92
CA GLY A 127 16.02 28.39 -1.32
C GLY A 127 15.45 27.50 -0.20
N TYR A 128 16.30 26.90 0.64
CA TYR A 128 15.87 26.19 1.85
C TYR A 128 15.17 27.11 2.84
N HIS A 129 15.74 28.30 3.12
CA HIS A 129 15.12 29.27 4.04
C HIS A 129 13.78 29.78 3.52
N ARG A 130 13.64 29.97 2.20
CA ARG A 130 12.35 30.30 1.56
C ARG A 130 11.33 29.15 1.69
N ALA A 131 11.77 27.90 1.52
CA ALA A 131 10.91 26.74 1.73
C ALA A 131 10.45 26.62 3.19
N LEU A 132 11.34 26.91 4.15
CA LEU A 132 11.02 26.91 5.57
C LEU A 132 9.95 27.97 5.92
N ASP A 133 10.10 29.19 5.41
CA ASP A 133 9.08 30.24 5.59
C ASP A 133 7.73 29.79 5.01
N PHE A 134 7.74 29.29 3.77
CA PHE A 134 6.54 28.81 3.10
C PHE A 134 5.83 27.73 3.91
N TYR A 135 6.53 26.66 4.30
CA TYR A 135 5.92 25.54 5.02
C TYR A 135 5.46 25.94 6.42
N THR A 136 6.18 26.83 7.10
CA THR A 136 5.75 27.38 8.40
C THR A 136 4.40 28.08 8.27
N ARG A 137 4.26 28.98 7.28
CA ARG A 137 3.01 29.71 7.02
C ARG A 137 1.90 28.78 6.54
N PHE A 138 2.23 27.81 5.69
CA PHE A 138 1.30 26.80 5.18
C PHE A 138 0.67 25.98 6.32
N PHE A 139 1.50 25.43 7.21
CA PHE A 139 1.03 24.58 8.30
C PHE A 139 0.32 25.34 9.43
N ARG A 140 0.68 26.61 9.67
CA ARG A 140 -0.08 27.50 10.57
C ARG A 140 -1.45 27.89 10.03
N GLY A 141 -1.73 27.62 8.77
CA GLY A 141 -2.94 28.12 8.13
C GLY A 141 -2.91 29.63 7.90
N GLU A 142 -1.75 30.26 7.81
CA GLU A 142 -1.67 31.66 7.38
C GLU A 142 -1.97 31.81 5.88
N VAL A 143 -1.87 30.69 5.16
CA VAL A 143 -2.35 30.49 3.79
C VAL A 143 -3.71 29.74 3.77
N ALA A 144 -4.41 29.65 4.91
CA ALA A 144 -5.54 28.73 5.17
C ALA A 144 -6.79 28.91 4.32
N GLN A 145 -7.00 30.07 3.68
CA GLN A 145 -8.19 30.24 2.85
C GLN A 145 -8.22 29.26 1.67
N GLU A 146 -7.19 28.44 1.43
CA GLU A 146 -7.14 27.52 0.29
C GLU A 146 -6.74 26.07 0.64
N THR A 147 -6.35 25.75 1.87
CA THR A 147 -5.67 24.45 2.08
C THR A 147 -6.62 23.30 2.42
N ARG A 148 -7.79 23.52 3.05
CA ARG A 148 -8.72 22.44 3.51
C ARG A 148 -8.03 21.37 4.40
N LEU A 149 -6.85 21.69 4.91
CA LEU A 149 -6.11 20.96 5.92
C LEU A 149 -6.35 21.66 7.26
N ALA A 150 -6.55 20.91 8.34
CA ALA A 150 -6.61 21.52 9.66
C ALA A 150 -5.26 22.19 9.96
N PRO A 151 -5.24 23.46 10.39
CA PRO A 151 -4.00 24.09 10.83
C PRO A 151 -3.34 23.24 11.91
N LEU A 152 -2.04 23.05 11.77
CA LEU A 152 -1.23 22.48 12.84
C LEU A 152 -1.07 23.56 13.92
N ASP A 153 -1.11 23.16 15.19
CA ASP A 153 -0.89 24.07 16.32
C ASP A 153 0.61 24.39 16.48
N LEU A 154 1.15 25.06 15.47
CA LEU A 154 2.55 25.47 15.39
C LEU A 154 2.77 26.76 16.18
N THR A 155 2.90 26.61 17.49
CA THR A 155 3.29 27.67 18.43
C THR A 155 4.79 28.00 18.30
N LEU A 156 5.28 29.01 19.03
CA LEU A 156 6.72 29.31 19.09
C LEU A 156 7.52 28.09 19.59
N ASP A 157 6.94 27.27 20.45
CA ASP A 157 7.57 26.09 21.04
C ASP A 157 7.61 24.90 20.07
N THR A 158 6.81 24.92 19.00
CA THR A 158 6.72 23.85 17.98
C THR A 158 7.18 24.30 16.58
N LEU A 159 7.72 25.51 16.43
CA LEU A 159 8.38 25.97 15.19
C LEU A 159 9.47 25.01 14.69
N ASP A 160 10.13 24.33 15.63
CA ASP A 160 11.11 23.28 15.36
C ASP A 160 10.52 22.11 14.54
N GLU A 161 9.21 21.82 14.67
CA GLU A 161 8.54 20.80 13.86
C GLU A 161 8.46 21.19 12.38
N ALA A 162 8.20 22.46 12.08
CA ALA A 162 8.19 22.96 10.70
C ALA A 162 9.58 22.88 10.06
N LYS A 163 10.63 23.17 10.83
CA LYS A 163 12.02 23.00 10.39
C LYS A 163 12.32 21.55 10.04
N LYS A 164 11.93 20.60 10.90
CA LYS A 164 12.12 19.16 10.70
C LYS A 164 11.38 18.65 9.47
N MET A 165 10.09 19.00 9.32
CA MET A 165 9.32 18.61 8.13
C MET A 165 9.91 19.21 6.85
N THR A 166 10.34 20.48 6.88
CA THR A 166 11.02 21.11 5.74
C THR A 166 12.33 20.39 5.42
N ALA A 167 13.16 20.05 6.41
CA ALA A 167 14.38 19.28 6.23
C ALA A 167 14.10 17.94 5.54
N PHE A 168 13.03 17.24 5.92
CA PHE A 168 12.61 16.01 5.25
C PHE A 168 12.20 16.24 3.79
N PHE A 169 11.45 17.30 3.48
CA PHE A 169 11.06 17.64 2.11
C PHE A 169 12.27 18.04 1.24
N THR A 170 13.19 18.83 1.80
CA THR A 170 14.45 19.23 1.17
C THR A 170 15.36 18.02 0.95
N TRP A 171 15.44 17.07 1.87
CA TRP A 171 16.15 15.81 1.65
C TRP A 171 15.57 15.03 0.45
N GLY A 172 14.24 14.98 0.31
CA GLY A 172 13.59 14.41 -0.87
C GLY A 172 14.04 15.08 -2.17
N ALA A 173 14.11 16.42 -2.18
CA ALA A 173 14.61 17.19 -3.31
C ALA A 173 16.09 16.88 -3.62
N MET A 174 16.94 16.82 -2.59
CA MET A 174 18.37 16.50 -2.72
C MET A 174 18.58 15.14 -3.38
N ILE A 175 17.90 14.09 -2.92
CA ILE A 175 18.09 12.75 -3.49
C ILE A 175 17.55 12.66 -4.93
N ALA A 176 16.51 13.45 -5.27
CA ALA A 176 16.00 13.54 -6.62
C ALA A 176 17.00 14.22 -7.58
N ILE A 177 17.60 15.35 -7.18
CA ILE A 177 18.65 16.05 -7.96
C ILE A 177 19.85 15.13 -8.21
N LYS A 178 20.21 14.31 -7.21
CA LYS A 178 21.32 13.34 -7.30
C LYS A 178 20.99 12.10 -8.12
N GLY A 179 19.74 11.93 -8.55
CA GLY A 179 19.33 10.86 -9.45
C GLY A 179 18.95 9.55 -8.76
N TYR A 180 18.81 9.51 -7.43
CA TYR A 180 18.38 8.30 -6.70
C TYR A 180 16.95 7.87 -7.05
N THR A 181 16.16 8.77 -7.60
CA THR A 181 14.73 8.59 -7.89
C THR A 181 14.47 8.26 -9.36
N ASN A 182 15.48 7.86 -10.13
CA ASN A 182 15.37 7.53 -11.56
C ASN A 182 14.73 8.61 -12.45
N GLY A 183 14.90 9.89 -12.07
CA GLY A 183 14.45 11.03 -12.88
C GLY A 183 13.07 11.57 -12.51
N PHE A 184 12.60 11.31 -11.28
CA PHE A 184 11.36 11.90 -10.73
C PHE A 184 11.63 12.77 -9.50
N PRO A 185 10.84 13.84 -9.28
CA PRO A 185 9.84 14.37 -10.20
C PRO A 185 10.50 15.04 -11.40
N TYR A 186 9.82 15.05 -12.55
CA TYR A 186 10.34 15.72 -13.74
C TYR A 186 10.40 17.23 -13.49
N TYR A 187 11.60 17.80 -13.59
CA TYR A 187 11.85 19.24 -13.51
C TYR A 187 12.93 19.60 -14.53
N PRO A 188 12.58 20.21 -15.68
CA PRO A 188 13.51 20.45 -16.78
C PRO A 188 14.78 21.17 -16.35
N GLY A 189 15.94 20.63 -16.75
CA GLY A 189 17.25 21.22 -16.43
C GLY A 189 17.75 20.95 -15.00
N LEU A 190 16.99 20.19 -14.20
CA LEU A 190 17.36 19.82 -12.84
C LEU A 190 17.21 18.30 -12.60
N VAL A 191 16.04 17.74 -12.93
CA VAL A 191 15.71 16.31 -12.80
C VAL A 191 15.00 15.83 -14.07
N ASP A 192 15.66 14.95 -14.83
CA ASP A 192 15.18 14.42 -16.10
C ASP A 192 15.07 12.89 -16.08
N PRO A 193 14.14 12.28 -16.88
CA PRO A 193 14.00 10.84 -16.95
C PRO A 193 15.31 10.15 -17.34
N THR A 194 15.66 9.09 -16.62
CA THR A 194 16.89 8.35 -16.92
C THR A 194 16.75 7.46 -18.16
N ILE A 195 17.87 7.09 -18.78
CA ILE A 195 17.89 6.07 -19.84
C ILE A 195 17.32 4.73 -19.37
N SER A 196 17.45 4.41 -18.08
CA SER A 196 16.89 3.21 -17.49
C SER A 196 15.36 3.22 -17.52
N SER A 197 14.74 4.38 -17.29
CA SER A 197 13.28 4.55 -17.39
C SER A 197 12.79 4.30 -18.82
N VAL A 198 13.52 4.77 -19.83
CA VAL A 198 13.20 4.50 -21.25
C VAL A 198 13.34 3.02 -21.59
N LYS A 199 14.43 2.37 -21.14
CA LYS A 199 14.66 0.94 -21.38
C LYS A 199 13.59 0.08 -20.70
N ALA A 200 13.23 0.38 -19.46
CA ALA A 200 12.19 -0.33 -18.72
C ALA A 200 10.83 -0.29 -19.45
N THR A 201 10.46 0.87 -20.00
CA THR A 201 9.24 1.00 -20.83
C THR A 201 9.26 0.08 -22.05
N TRP A 202 10.38 0.00 -22.78
CA TRP A 202 10.49 -0.92 -23.92
C TRP A 202 10.46 -2.39 -23.50
N VAL A 203 11.06 -2.74 -22.35
CA VAL A 203 10.95 -4.08 -21.77
C VAL A 203 9.49 -4.45 -21.52
N THR A 204 8.70 -3.58 -20.89
CA THR A 204 7.25 -3.76 -20.69
C THR A 204 6.53 -4.01 -22.01
N ILE A 205 6.75 -3.17 -23.03
CA ILE A 205 6.10 -3.30 -24.34
C ILE A 205 6.43 -4.65 -25.00
N PHE A 206 7.70 -5.03 -25.06
CA PHE A 206 8.10 -6.28 -25.70
C PHE A 206 7.61 -7.50 -24.92
N LEU A 207 7.64 -7.47 -23.59
CA LEU A 207 7.16 -8.59 -22.77
C LEU A 207 5.65 -8.77 -22.93
N LEU A 208 4.88 -7.67 -22.98
CA LEU A 208 3.44 -7.72 -23.22
C LEU A 208 3.13 -8.37 -24.58
N LEU A 209 3.79 -7.92 -25.65
CA LEU A 209 3.51 -8.39 -27.02
C LEU A 209 4.03 -9.81 -27.30
N LEU A 210 5.22 -10.15 -26.81
CA LEU A 210 5.92 -11.39 -27.18
C LEU A 210 5.70 -12.54 -26.20
N VAL A 211 5.29 -12.25 -24.95
CA VAL A 211 5.11 -13.26 -23.90
C VAL A 211 3.68 -13.29 -23.39
N VAL A 212 3.14 -12.15 -22.93
CA VAL A 212 1.83 -12.12 -22.28
C VAL A 212 0.72 -12.49 -23.26
N MET A 213 0.62 -11.79 -24.40
CA MET A 213 -0.45 -12.02 -25.37
C MET A 213 -0.51 -13.47 -25.89
N PRO A 214 0.61 -14.10 -26.35
CA PRO A 214 0.58 -15.50 -26.78
C PRO A 214 0.22 -16.48 -25.66
N LEU A 215 0.71 -16.25 -24.43
CA LEU A 215 0.45 -17.14 -23.30
C LEU A 215 -1.00 -17.06 -22.85
N VAL A 216 -1.60 -15.86 -22.79
CA VAL A 216 -3.05 -15.70 -22.57
C VAL A 216 -3.79 -16.53 -23.62
N GLY A 217 -3.51 -16.32 -24.91
CA GLY A 217 -4.14 -17.06 -26.00
C GLY A 217 -4.05 -18.59 -25.84
N TYR A 218 -2.88 -19.12 -25.46
CA TYR A 218 -2.69 -20.54 -25.21
C TYR A 218 -3.53 -21.05 -24.02
N VAL A 219 -3.54 -20.32 -22.91
CA VAL A 219 -4.31 -20.68 -21.71
C VAL A 219 -5.81 -20.70 -22.03
N LEU A 220 -6.29 -19.75 -22.82
CA LEU A 220 -7.70 -19.71 -23.24
C LEU A 220 -8.11 -20.98 -23.99
N LEU A 221 -7.29 -21.45 -24.93
CA LEU A 221 -7.56 -22.70 -25.66
C LEU A 221 -7.68 -23.89 -24.70
N LYS A 222 -6.81 -23.97 -23.69
CA LYS A 222 -6.87 -25.04 -22.67
C LYS A 222 -8.10 -24.93 -21.78
N PHE A 223 -8.54 -23.73 -21.45
CA PHE A 223 -9.73 -23.53 -20.63
C PHE A 223 -11.01 -23.89 -21.37
N ILE A 224 -11.08 -23.64 -22.69
CA ILE A 224 -12.17 -24.13 -23.54
C ILE A 224 -12.23 -25.66 -23.54
N ASP A 225 -11.09 -26.35 -23.56
CA ASP A 225 -11.06 -27.82 -23.44
C ASP A 225 -11.61 -28.28 -22.08
N TYR A 226 -11.27 -27.58 -20.99
CA TYR A 226 -11.75 -27.92 -19.65
C TYR A 226 -13.22 -27.57 -19.43
N TRP A 227 -13.74 -26.54 -20.09
CA TRP A 227 -15.17 -26.17 -20.06
C TRP A 227 -16.08 -27.32 -20.54
N ARG A 228 -15.59 -28.14 -21.47
CA ARG A 228 -16.30 -29.31 -22.02
C ARG A 228 -16.28 -30.53 -21.10
N SER A 229 -15.62 -30.45 -19.95
CA SER A 229 -15.55 -31.57 -19.01
C SER A 229 -16.84 -31.75 -18.20
N GLN A 230 -16.96 -32.89 -17.51
CA GLN A 230 -18.16 -33.22 -16.75
C GLN A 230 -18.38 -32.27 -15.57
N ARG A 231 -19.64 -31.87 -15.40
CA ARG A 231 -20.12 -31.07 -14.28
C ARG A 231 -20.54 -32.00 -13.14
N VAL A 232 -20.44 -31.47 -11.92
CA VAL A 232 -20.94 -32.12 -10.71
C VAL A 232 -21.94 -31.16 -10.09
N THR A 233 -23.05 -31.66 -9.57
CA THR A 233 -24.01 -30.89 -8.77
C THR A 233 -24.04 -31.48 -7.36
N VAL A 234 -24.06 -30.59 -6.36
CA VAL A 234 -24.10 -30.99 -4.95
C VAL A 234 -25.33 -30.37 -4.31
N GLU A 235 -26.21 -31.20 -3.76
CA GLU A 235 -27.34 -30.71 -2.99
C GLU A 235 -26.85 -30.17 -1.65
N LEU A 236 -27.10 -28.87 -1.42
CA LEU A 236 -26.76 -28.21 -0.16
C LEU A 236 -27.94 -28.27 0.82
N PRO A 237 -27.69 -28.58 2.09
CA PRO A 237 -28.73 -28.46 3.11
C PRO A 237 -29.07 -26.97 3.37
N PRO A 238 -30.20 -26.66 4.02
CA PRO A 238 -30.51 -25.30 4.43
C PRO A 238 -29.42 -24.70 5.34
N PRO A 239 -29.18 -23.36 5.29
CA PRO A 239 -28.18 -22.72 6.13
C PRO A 239 -28.48 -22.88 7.62
N SER A 240 -27.47 -23.35 8.36
CA SER A 240 -27.47 -23.40 9.83
C SER A 240 -27.57 -22.01 10.45
N ARG A 241 -27.87 -21.95 11.75
CA ARG A 241 -27.91 -20.69 12.50
C ARG A 241 -26.56 -19.94 12.49
N ALA A 242 -25.44 -20.66 12.58
CA ALA A 242 -24.11 -20.06 12.46
C ALA A 242 -23.89 -19.42 11.09
N GLN A 243 -24.32 -20.07 10.01
CA GLN A 243 -24.22 -19.51 8.65
C GLN A 243 -25.09 -18.26 8.49
N ARG A 244 -26.28 -18.22 9.09
CA ARG A 244 -27.17 -17.04 9.03
C ARG A 244 -26.57 -15.79 9.68
N LEU A 245 -25.64 -15.94 10.63
CA LEU A 245 -24.91 -14.80 11.20
C LEU A 245 -24.02 -14.07 10.19
N ALA A 246 -23.65 -14.71 9.08
CA ALA A 246 -22.97 -14.03 7.98
C ALA A 246 -23.75 -12.84 7.42
N LEU A 247 -25.09 -12.85 7.53
CA LEU A 247 -25.93 -11.71 7.12
C LEU A 247 -25.68 -10.47 7.98
N VAL A 248 -25.36 -10.64 9.26
CA VAL A 248 -25.00 -9.53 10.15
C VAL A 248 -23.69 -8.90 9.68
N GLY A 249 -22.69 -9.73 9.39
CA GLY A 249 -21.42 -9.24 8.84
C GLY A 249 -21.60 -8.58 7.47
N MET A 250 -22.46 -9.12 6.60
CA MET A 250 -22.79 -8.49 5.31
C MET A 250 -23.50 -7.13 5.49
N ALA A 251 -24.39 -6.99 6.46
CA ALA A 251 -25.01 -5.72 6.80
C ALA A 251 -23.99 -4.69 7.32
N LEU A 252 -23.03 -5.12 8.14
CA LEU A 252 -21.91 -4.27 8.58
C LEU A 252 -21.02 -3.84 7.42
N ALA A 253 -20.73 -4.75 6.48
CA ALA A 253 -19.99 -4.41 5.27
C ALA A 253 -20.75 -3.39 4.40
N ALA A 254 -22.06 -3.57 4.21
CA ALA A 254 -22.89 -2.61 3.47
C ALA A 254 -22.92 -1.23 4.15
N LEU A 255 -22.98 -1.18 5.48
CA LEU A 255 -22.86 0.07 6.25
C LEU A 255 -21.48 0.70 6.05
N GLY A 256 -20.41 -0.07 6.15
CA GLY A 256 -19.04 0.40 5.93
C GLY A 256 -18.84 0.96 4.52
N LEU A 257 -19.37 0.29 3.50
CA LEU A 257 -19.39 0.75 2.12
C LEU A 257 -20.17 2.07 1.97
N ALA A 258 -21.35 2.19 2.59
CA ALA A 258 -22.15 3.41 2.53
C ALA A 258 -21.40 4.60 3.15
N VAL A 259 -20.79 4.41 4.33
CA VAL A 259 -19.98 5.45 4.99
C VAL A 259 -18.75 5.79 4.14
N GLN A 260 -18.07 4.80 3.56
CA GLN A 260 -16.93 5.02 2.66
C GLN A 260 -17.33 5.83 1.43
N GLY A 261 -18.49 5.54 0.83
CA GLY A 261 -19.06 6.31 -0.29
C GLY A 261 -19.37 7.75 0.10
N LEU A 262 -19.95 7.98 1.28
CA LEU A 262 -20.22 9.33 1.80
C LEU A 262 -18.93 10.12 2.04
N LEU A 263 -17.88 9.49 2.60
CA LEU A 263 -16.56 10.11 2.73
C LEU A 263 -15.94 10.44 1.37
N GLY A 264 -16.12 9.56 0.38
CA GLY A 264 -15.70 9.81 -1.00
C GLY A 264 -16.39 11.04 -1.60
N GLY A 265 -17.71 11.11 -1.46
CA GLY A 265 -18.51 12.26 -1.89
C GLY A 265 -18.10 13.55 -1.18
N TYR A 266 -17.85 13.49 0.13
CA TYR A 266 -17.36 14.63 0.90
C TYR A 266 -15.99 15.12 0.43
N MET A 267 -15.03 14.22 0.21
CA MET A 267 -13.71 14.61 -0.33
C MET A 267 -13.81 15.23 -1.72
N MET A 268 -14.65 14.67 -2.60
CA MET A 268 -14.90 15.25 -3.92
C MET A 268 -15.50 16.66 -3.82
N HIS A 269 -16.40 16.88 -2.86
CA HIS A 269 -16.95 18.21 -2.56
C HIS A 269 -15.86 19.20 -2.13
N LEU A 270 -14.89 18.75 -1.31
CA LEU A 270 -13.81 19.61 -0.83
C LEU A 270 -12.88 20.15 -1.92
N TYR A 271 -12.84 19.52 -3.09
CA TYR A 271 -12.11 20.05 -4.26
C TYR A 271 -12.80 21.29 -4.84
N ALA A 272 -14.11 21.41 -4.72
CA ALA A 272 -14.88 22.55 -5.22
C ALA A 272 -15.08 23.63 -4.15
N GLU A 273 -15.42 23.23 -2.92
CA GLU A 273 -15.80 24.14 -1.83
C GLU A 273 -15.08 23.80 -0.52
N GLN A 274 -14.88 24.79 0.34
CA GLN A 274 -14.19 24.56 1.63
C GLN A 274 -15.10 23.96 2.71
N THR A 275 -16.41 24.22 2.62
CA THR A 275 -17.40 23.76 3.60
C THR A 275 -18.38 22.82 2.93
N LEU A 276 -18.98 21.90 3.69
CA LEU A 276 -20.03 21.04 3.19
C LEU A 276 -21.37 21.78 3.25
N TYR A 277 -21.77 22.42 2.14
CA TYR A 277 -23.02 23.19 2.06
C TYR A 277 -23.18 24.23 3.19
N GLY A 278 -22.11 24.96 3.51
CA GLY A 278 -22.08 25.95 4.58
C GLY A 278 -21.72 25.40 5.98
N VAL A 279 -21.50 24.09 6.13
CA VAL A 279 -21.03 23.47 7.37
C VAL A 279 -19.51 23.25 7.32
N ASP A 280 -18.77 23.93 8.19
CA ASP A 280 -17.33 23.71 8.35
C ASP A 280 -17.05 22.46 9.21
N LEU A 281 -16.48 21.43 8.58
CA LEU A 281 -16.10 20.18 9.22
C LEU A 281 -14.58 20.05 9.43
N THR A 282 -13.79 21.07 9.08
CA THR A 282 -12.31 21.01 9.04
C THR A 282 -11.71 20.62 10.39
N ARG A 283 -12.36 20.94 11.51
CA ARG A 283 -11.88 20.60 12.86
C ARG A 283 -12.08 19.14 13.27
N ILE A 284 -12.98 18.40 12.62
CA ILE A 284 -13.33 17.02 12.98
C ILE A 284 -13.10 16.03 11.84
N LEU A 285 -13.16 16.50 10.61
CA LEU A 285 -13.03 15.69 9.41
C LEU A 285 -12.30 16.49 8.31
N PRO A 286 -11.08 16.99 8.54
CA PRO A 286 -10.29 17.61 7.47
C PRO A 286 -9.99 16.59 6.36
N PHE A 287 -9.53 17.08 5.20
CA PHE A 287 -9.37 16.24 4.00
C PHE A 287 -8.52 14.98 4.25
N ASN A 288 -7.36 15.11 4.90
CA ASN A 288 -6.47 14.00 5.23
C ASN A 288 -7.14 12.92 6.09
N VAL A 289 -7.94 13.34 7.08
CA VAL A 289 -8.71 12.42 7.92
C VAL A 289 -9.78 11.70 7.10
N ALA A 290 -10.56 12.45 6.31
CA ALA A 290 -11.58 11.88 5.45
C ALA A 290 -11.00 10.85 4.48
N ARG A 291 -9.85 11.16 3.88
CA ARG A 291 -9.13 10.28 2.96
C ARG A 291 -8.64 9.02 3.63
N ALA A 292 -7.96 9.14 4.76
CA ALA A 292 -7.47 7.97 5.50
C ALA A 292 -8.62 7.06 5.93
N LEU A 293 -9.72 7.62 6.46
CA LEU A 293 -10.91 6.83 6.81
C LEU A 293 -11.56 6.18 5.59
N HIS A 294 -11.63 6.88 4.45
CA HIS A 294 -12.17 6.34 3.21
C HIS A 294 -11.38 5.11 2.71
N TYR A 295 -10.05 5.20 2.61
CA TYR A 295 -9.24 4.06 2.19
C TYR A 295 -9.30 2.90 3.18
N ASN A 296 -9.22 3.18 4.47
CA ASN A 296 -9.28 2.13 5.49
C ASN A 296 -10.65 1.45 5.52
N LEU A 297 -11.74 2.20 5.38
CA LEU A 297 -13.06 1.61 5.23
C LEU A 297 -13.17 0.76 3.96
N ALA A 298 -12.58 1.21 2.84
CA ALA A 298 -12.57 0.44 1.59
C ALA A 298 -11.96 -0.96 1.80
N ILE A 299 -10.88 -1.06 2.57
CA ILE A 299 -10.28 -2.35 2.94
C ILE A 299 -11.17 -3.10 3.94
N LEU A 300 -11.64 -2.43 5.00
CA LEU A 300 -12.37 -3.06 6.09
C LEU A 300 -13.67 -3.70 5.65
N TRP A 301 -14.51 -3.00 4.85
CA TRP A 301 -15.79 -3.58 4.44
C TRP A 301 -15.56 -4.79 3.52
N ILE A 302 -14.56 -4.74 2.63
CA ILE A 302 -14.16 -5.87 1.77
C ILE A 302 -13.78 -7.07 2.64
N VAL A 303 -12.88 -6.89 3.61
CA VAL A 303 -12.45 -7.98 4.51
C VAL A 303 -13.64 -8.55 5.30
N VAL A 304 -14.54 -7.70 5.79
CA VAL A 304 -15.75 -8.14 6.49
C VAL A 304 -16.64 -9.00 5.58
N THR A 305 -16.76 -8.70 4.28
CA THR A 305 -17.50 -9.57 3.36
C THR A 305 -16.89 -10.95 3.26
N TRP A 306 -15.56 -11.08 3.26
CA TRP A 306 -14.89 -12.39 3.15
C TRP A 306 -14.99 -13.20 4.42
N VAL A 307 -14.82 -12.56 5.58
CA VAL A 307 -15.01 -13.23 6.87
C VAL A 307 -16.45 -13.73 6.98
N SER A 308 -17.43 -12.89 6.60
CA SER A 308 -18.85 -13.26 6.58
C SER A 308 -19.09 -14.43 5.62
N PHE A 309 -18.52 -14.35 4.42
CA PHE A 309 -18.62 -15.40 3.42
C PHE A 309 -17.99 -16.72 3.91
N ALA A 310 -16.82 -16.67 4.55
CA ALA A 310 -16.15 -17.84 5.10
C ALA A 310 -17.01 -18.52 6.18
N ILE A 311 -17.61 -17.73 7.08
CA ILE A 311 -18.59 -18.24 8.08
C ILE A 311 -19.78 -18.92 7.39
N PHE A 312 -20.24 -18.39 6.26
CA PHE A 312 -21.36 -18.95 5.50
C PHE A 312 -20.99 -20.24 4.76
N ILE A 313 -19.85 -20.26 4.05
CA ILE A 313 -19.54 -21.34 3.10
C ILE A 313 -18.87 -22.54 3.76
N LEU A 314 -17.96 -22.32 4.71
CA LEU A 314 -17.11 -23.37 5.25
C LEU A 314 -17.89 -24.52 5.90
N PRO A 315 -19.05 -24.28 6.56
CA PRO A 315 -19.87 -25.37 7.08
C PRO A 315 -20.39 -26.34 6.00
N TYR A 316 -20.67 -25.86 4.78
CA TYR A 316 -21.05 -26.74 3.67
C TYR A 316 -19.90 -27.65 3.22
N PHE A 317 -18.66 -27.24 3.47
CA PHE A 317 -17.47 -28.06 3.24
C PHE A 317 -17.05 -28.89 4.46
N GLY A 318 -17.89 -28.98 5.49
CA GLY A 318 -17.66 -29.81 6.67
C GLY A 318 -16.95 -29.09 7.83
N ALA A 319 -16.77 -27.77 7.78
CA ALA A 319 -16.24 -27.01 8.91
C ALA A 319 -17.25 -26.96 10.07
N LYS A 320 -16.80 -27.27 11.29
CA LYS A 320 -17.64 -27.18 12.49
C LYS A 320 -17.56 -25.77 13.09
N ILE A 321 -18.35 -24.84 12.56
CA ILE A 321 -18.46 -23.47 13.09
C ILE A 321 -19.75 -23.34 13.91
N THR A 322 -19.61 -23.09 15.22
CA THR A 322 -20.78 -22.84 16.09
C THR A 322 -21.18 -21.37 16.08
N GLU A 323 -22.40 -21.06 16.51
CA GLU A 323 -22.89 -19.67 16.64
C GLU A 323 -21.97 -18.81 17.51
N LYS A 324 -21.53 -19.33 18.66
CA LYS A 324 -20.61 -18.62 19.57
C LYS A 324 -19.27 -18.31 18.89
N HIS A 325 -18.73 -19.25 18.12
CA HIS A 325 -17.49 -19.02 17.38
C HIS A 325 -17.66 -17.98 16.27
N ALA A 326 -18.76 -18.03 15.51
CA ALA A 326 -19.07 -17.04 14.49
C ALA A 326 -19.24 -15.63 15.08
N LEU A 327 -19.97 -15.50 16.20
CA LEU A 327 -20.11 -14.22 16.92
C LEU A 327 -18.77 -13.70 17.45
N ALA A 328 -17.90 -14.58 17.96
CA ALA A 328 -16.58 -14.19 18.43
C ALA A 328 -15.71 -13.64 17.29
N ILE A 329 -15.72 -14.28 16.12
CA ILE A 329 -15.01 -13.80 14.92
C ILE A 329 -15.54 -12.43 14.48
N LEU A 330 -16.86 -12.29 14.34
CA LEU A 330 -17.49 -11.03 13.93
C LEU A 330 -17.25 -9.91 14.95
N GLY A 331 -17.35 -10.22 16.25
CA GLY A 331 -17.10 -9.26 17.32
C GLY A 331 -15.65 -8.80 17.40
N ALA A 332 -14.68 -9.73 17.28
CA ALA A 332 -13.27 -9.40 17.23
C ALA A 332 -12.92 -8.56 16.00
N GLY A 333 -13.49 -8.91 14.84
CA GLY A 333 -13.34 -8.12 13.61
C GLY A 333 -13.91 -6.71 13.74
N ALA A 334 -15.11 -6.57 14.32
CA ALA A 334 -15.74 -5.27 14.54
C ALA A 334 -14.94 -4.40 15.53
N ALA A 335 -14.45 -4.98 16.63
CA ALA A 335 -13.61 -4.27 17.59
C ALA A 335 -12.30 -3.79 16.95
N THR A 336 -11.67 -4.63 16.12
CA THR A 336 -10.46 -4.28 15.37
C THR A 336 -10.73 -3.16 14.37
N ALA A 337 -11.82 -3.26 13.60
CA ALA A 337 -12.21 -2.24 12.62
C ALA A 337 -12.49 -0.88 13.27
N LEU A 338 -13.24 -0.85 14.38
CA LEU A 338 -13.49 0.39 15.12
C LEU A 338 -12.20 0.95 15.71
N GLY A 339 -11.34 0.10 16.27
CA GLY A 339 -10.03 0.50 16.77
C GLY A 339 -9.16 1.19 15.72
N ILE A 340 -9.12 0.64 14.50
CA ILE A 340 -8.44 1.24 13.34
C ILE A 340 -8.99 2.63 13.05
N LEU A 341 -10.31 2.75 12.87
CA LEU A 341 -10.95 4.00 12.45
C LEU A 341 -10.81 5.09 13.51
N PHE A 342 -11.06 4.77 14.78
CA PHE A 342 -10.87 5.71 15.90
C PHE A 342 -9.40 6.06 16.11
N GLY A 343 -8.50 5.08 15.94
CA GLY A 343 -7.06 5.28 16.06
C GLY A 343 -6.54 6.30 15.04
N ILE A 344 -6.93 6.13 13.77
CA ILE A 344 -6.60 7.07 12.69
C ILE A 344 -7.18 8.45 12.98
N TRP A 345 -8.47 8.51 13.30
CA TRP A 345 -9.17 9.76 13.56
C TRP A 345 -8.51 10.58 14.67
N LEU A 346 -8.22 9.95 15.82
CA LEU A 346 -7.60 10.64 16.95
C LEU A 346 -6.15 11.04 16.68
N THR A 347 -5.39 10.24 15.94
CA THR A 347 -3.99 10.53 15.61
C THR A 347 -3.88 11.75 14.70
N TYR A 348 -4.62 11.77 13.59
CA TYR A 348 -4.55 12.86 12.61
C TYR A 348 -5.17 14.17 13.12
N LEU A 349 -6.07 14.10 14.10
CA LEU A 349 -6.55 15.29 14.83
C LEU A 349 -5.59 15.76 15.94
N GLY A 350 -4.41 15.14 16.09
CA GLY A 350 -3.43 15.50 17.12
C GLY A 350 -3.86 15.15 18.56
N LYS A 351 -4.89 14.32 18.74
CA LYS A 351 -5.46 13.97 20.05
C LYS A 351 -4.83 12.72 20.68
N MET A 352 -3.98 12.02 19.95
CA MET A 352 -3.30 10.82 20.47
C MET A 352 -1.90 11.15 21.02
N PRO A 353 -1.51 10.65 22.20
CA PRO A 353 -0.19 10.86 22.77
C PRO A 353 0.96 10.30 21.92
N ASP A 354 2.09 11.00 21.96
CA ASP A 354 3.35 10.70 21.24
C ASP A 354 3.88 9.29 21.48
N SER A 355 3.62 8.73 22.67
CA SER A 355 4.11 7.42 23.06
C SER A 355 3.33 6.25 22.46
N ILE A 356 2.10 6.47 21.98
CA ILE A 356 1.19 5.38 21.58
C ILE A 356 0.56 5.54 20.19
N TRP A 357 0.68 6.72 19.55
CA TRP A 357 0.04 7.01 18.27
C TRP A 357 0.36 6.00 17.16
N PHE A 358 1.60 5.53 17.11
CA PHE A 358 2.02 4.57 16.10
C PHE A 358 1.47 3.15 16.33
N ILE A 359 1.22 2.80 17.60
CA ILE A 359 0.76 1.45 18.00
C ILE A 359 -0.76 1.35 17.92
N LEU A 360 -1.47 2.27 18.57
CA LEU A 360 -2.93 2.25 18.72
C LEU A 360 -3.65 3.17 17.74
N GLY A 361 -2.92 4.09 17.12
CA GLY A 361 -3.45 5.15 16.29
C GLY A 361 -3.28 4.86 14.80
N SER A 362 -2.44 5.66 14.15
CA SER A 362 -2.13 5.57 12.72
C SER A 362 -0.64 5.44 12.47
N GLN A 363 -0.25 4.68 11.45
CA GLN A 363 1.13 4.67 10.96
C GLN A 363 1.44 5.82 9.99
N GLY A 364 0.44 6.61 9.60
CA GLY A 364 0.63 7.73 8.65
C GLY A 364 0.99 7.30 7.23
N ARG A 365 0.90 5.99 6.94
CA ARG A 365 1.17 5.39 5.63
C ARG A 365 -0.12 5.41 4.80
N PRO A 366 -0.17 6.09 3.65
CA PRO A 366 -1.35 6.09 2.79
C PRO A 366 -1.78 4.66 2.42
N VAL A 367 -3.08 4.45 2.27
CA VAL A 367 -3.74 3.15 2.02
C VAL A 367 -3.73 2.19 3.22
N ILE A 368 -2.63 2.09 3.97
CA ILE A 368 -2.48 1.22 5.16
C ILE A 368 -2.14 2.03 6.42
N SER A 369 -3.04 2.95 6.78
CA SER A 369 -2.78 3.88 7.89
C SER A 369 -2.97 3.24 9.28
N GLN A 370 -3.33 1.95 9.39
CA GLN A 370 -3.67 1.35 10.68
C GLN A 370 -2.47 1.29 11.63
N GLY A 371 -2.66 1.62 12.91
CA GLY A 371 -1.67 1.38 13.95
C GLY A 371 -1.22 -0.09 14.03
N THR A 372 0.01 -0.33 14.50
CA THR A 372 0.66 -1.64 14.43
C THR A 372 -0.05 -2.73 15.22
N LEU A 373 -0.69 -2.41 16.36
CA LEU A 373 -1.48 -3.38 17.13
C LEU A 373 -2.60 -3.97 16.26
N TRP A 374 -3.28 -3.11 15.51
CA TRP A 374 -4.44 -3.54 14.72
C TRP A 374 -4.01 -4.45 13.58
N LEU A 375 -2.88 -4.19 12.93
CA LEU A 375 -2.31 -5.09 11.92
C LEU A 375 -1.90 -6.44 12.51
N LEU A 376 -1.35 -6.47 13.73
CA LEU A 376 -1.03 -7.73 14.43
C LEU A 376 -2.30 -8.54 14.77
N LEU A 377 -3.39 -7.88 15.18
CA LEU A 377 -4.67 -8.53 15.39
C LEU A 377 -5.26 -9.08 14.09
N VAL A 378 -5.15 -8.34 12.98
CA VAL A 378 -5.52 -8.82 11.64
C VAL A 378 -4.69 -10.03 11.23
N ALA A 379 -3.35 -9.99 11.42
CA ALA A 379 -2.47 -11.13 11.15
C ALA A 379 -2.89 -12.38 11.95
N GLY A 380 -3.20 -12.20 13.25
CA GLY A 380 -3.68 -13.27 14.11
C GLY A 380 -4.99 -13.87 13.64
N LEU A 381 -5.96 -13.02 13.26
CA LEU A 381 -7.27 -13.46 12.77
C LEU A 381 -7.15 -14.22 11.44
N LEU A 382 -6.36 -13.71 10.49
CA LEU A 382 -6.13 -14.36 9.20
C LEU A 382 -5.39 -15.70 9.36
N THR A 383 -4.39 -15.76 10.26
CA THR A 383 -3.70 -17.01 10.60
C THR A 383 -4.67 -18.04 11.16
N TYR A 384 -5.53 -17.64 12.10
CA TYR A 384 -6.56 -18.51 12.65
C TYR A 384 -7.50 -19.03 11.56
N LEU A 385 -7.99 -18.15 10.68
CA LEU A 385 -8.86 -18.54 9.58
C LEU A 385 -8.18 -19.49 8.60
N ALA A 386 -6.92 -19.24 8.24
CA ALA A 386 -6.11 -20.13 7.40
C ALA A 386 -6.02 -21.54 7.99
N LEU A 387 -5.82 -21.66 9.31
CA LEU A 387 -5.77 -22.95 10.00
C LEU A 387 -7.12 -23.67 10.01
N VAL A 388 -8.22 -22.94 10.19
CA VAL A 388 -9.58 -23.51 10.12
C VAL A 388 -9.84 -24.06 8.72
N VAL A 389 -9.59 -23.25 7.68
CA VAL A 389 -9.77 -23.66 6.28
C VAL A 389 -8.89 -24.86 5.94
N TYR A 390 -7.61 -24.84 6.34
CA TYR A 390 -6.69 -25.95 6.10
C TYR A 390 -7.16 -27.26 6.73
N ARG A 391 -7.65 -27.21 7.98
CA ARG A 391 -8.24 -28.39 8.65
C ARG A 391 -9.48 -28.89 7.91
N THR A 392 -10.37 -27.99 7.50
CA THR A 392 -11.55 -28.34 6.70
C THR A 392 -11.16 -28.97 5.37
N ALA A 393 -10.13 -28.46 4.68
CA ALA A 393 -9.64 -29.05 3.43
C ALA A 393 -9.20 -30.52 3.58
N ARG A 394 -8.69 -30.90 4.76
CA ARG A 394 -8.26 -32.28 5.04
C ARG A 394 -9.41 -33.24 5.35
N THR A 395 -10.55 -32.73 5.81
CA THR A 395 -11.68 -33.54 6.28
C THR A 395 -12.95 -33.35 5.45
N THR A 396 -12.92 -32.46 4.44
CA THR A 396 -14.10 -32.17 3.62
C THR A 396 -14.58 -33.44 2.90
N PRO A 397 -15.89 -33.74 2.93
CA PRO A 397 -16.48 -34.84 2.16
C PRO A 397 -16.63 -34.50 0.68
N LEU A 398 -16.49 -33.21 0.31
CA LEU A 398 -16.58 -32.75 -1.07
C LEU A 398 -15.20 -32.75 -1.73
N GLU A 399 -14.81 -33.87 -2.34
CA GLU A 399 -13.51 -34.05 -3.00
C GLU A 399 -13.16 -32.91 -3.98
N PRO A 400 -14.06 -32.43 -4.88
CA PRO A 400 -13.76 -31.31 -5.77
C PRO A 400 -13.37 -29.99 -5.09
N ALA A 401 -13.80 -29.75 -3.85
CA ALA A 401 -13.51 -28.52 -3.12
C ALA A 401 -12.17 -28.56 -2.37
N ARG A 402 -11.59 -29.75 -2.13
CA ARG A 402 -10.35 -29.92 -1.39
C ARG A 402 -9.18 -29.07 -1.91
N PRO A 403 -8.83 -29.06 -3.21
CA PRO A 403 -7.74 -28.23 -3.71
C PRO A 403 -8.04 -26.74 -3.58
N LEU A 404 -9.30 -26.31 -3.78
CA LEU A 404 -9.71 -24.92 -3.64
C LEU A 404 -9.55 -24.43 -2.20
N LEU A 405 -9.94 -25.26 -1.21
CA LEU A 405 -9.74 -24.93 0.21
C LEU A 405 -8.27 -24.89 0.60
N LYS A 406 -7.41 -25.75 0.02
CA LYS A 406 -5.96 -25.67 0.23
C LYS A 406 -5.38 -24.36 -0.32
N ILE A 407 -5.81 -23.92 -1.51
CA ILE A 407 -5.41 -22.64 -2.11
C ILE A 407 -5.86 -21.48 -1.23
N LEU A 408 -7.14 -21.47 -0.81
CA LEU A 408 -7.70 -20.48 0.12
C LEU A 408 -6.89 -20.40 1.43
N ALA A 409 -6.52 -21.54 2.00
CA ALA A 409 -5.71 -21.55 3.22
C ALA A 409 -4.32 -20.93 3.01
N ILE A 410 -3.66 -21.18 1.87
CA ILE A 410 -2.39 -20.56 1.52
C ILE A 410 -2.57 -19.05 1.33
N GLY A 411 -3.61 -18.63 0.61
CA GLY A 411 -3.94 -17.22 0.40
C GLY A 411 -4.12 -16.47 1.72
N LEU A 412 -4.92 -17.02 2.64
CA LEU A 412 -5.13 -16.45 3.97
C LEU A 412 -3.85 -16.38 4.81
N ALA A 413 -3.00 -17.42 4.76
CA ALA A 413 -1.72 -17.43 5.47
C ALA A 413 -0.73 -16.41 4.88
N GLY A 414 -0.72 -16.25 3.56
CA GLY A 414 0.08 -15.24 2.86
C GLY A 414 -0.33 -13.83 3.22
N ALA A 415 -1.63 -13.53 3.23
CA ALA A 415 -2.16 -12.24 3.69
C ALA A 415 -1.86 -12.00 5.18
N ALA A 416 -1.93 -13.02 6.03
CA ALA A 416 -1.55 -12.92 7.43
C ALA A 416 -0.07 -12.51 7.61
N ALA A 417 0.83 -13.13 6.85
CA ALA A 417 2.25 -12.76 6.82
C ALA A 417 2.44 -11.32 6.35
N GLY A 418 1.69 -10.89 5.33
CA GLY A 418 1.65 -9.50 4.87
C GLY A 418 1.30 -8.51 5.97
N ALA A 419 0.33 -8.85 6.83
CA ALA A 419 -0.16 -7.94 7.88
C ALA A 419 0.86 -7.82 8.99
N PHE A 420 1.52 -8.93 9.30
CA PHE A 420 2.65 -8.93 10.21
C PHE A 420 3.79 -8.06 9.68
N VAL A 421 4.14 -8.17 8.38
CA VAL A 421 5.15 -7.31 7.75
C VAL A 421 4.74 -5.83 7.81
N GLY A 422 3.46 -5.51 7.58
CA GLY A 422 2.95 -4.14 7.67
C GLY A 422 2.93 -3.55 9.07
N ALA A 423 2.90 -4.41 10.09
CA ALA A 423 3.07 -4.01 11.48
C ALA A 423 4.54 -3.74 11.84
N LEU A 424 5.49 -3.94 10.92
CA LEU A 424 6.90 -3.58 11.13
C LEU A 424 7.19 -2.16 10.62
N PRO A 425 7.92 -1.35 11.41
CA PRO A 425 8.36 -1.63 12.79
C PRO A 425 7.17 -1.51 13.75
N ILE A 426 7.29 -1.98 15.00
CA ILE A 426 6.12 -2.05 15.91
C ILE A 426 5.87 -0.74 16.67
N VAL A 427 6.93 -0.07 17.15
CA VAL A 427 6.80 0.98 18.18
C VAL A 427 6.94 2.40 17.62
N ARG A 428 7.83 2.61 16.65
CA ARG A 428 8.07 3.90 16.00
C ARG A 428 8.38 3.69 14.54
N PRO A 429 8.02 4.63 13.64
CA PRO A 429 8.31 4.51 12.21
C PRO A 429 9.76 4.19 11.90
N TRP A 430 10.03 3.56 10.75
CA TRP A 430 11.40 3.36 10.27
C TRP A 430 12.10 4.71 10.16
N SER A 431 13.42 4.80 10.39
CA SER A 431 14.13 6.08 10.25
C SER A 431 14.17 6.57 8.80
N HIS A 432 14.30 5.64 7.86
CA HIS A 432 14.48 5.95 6.43
C HIS A 432 13.18 5.78 5.64
N PHE A 433 12.83 6.78 4.81
CA PHE A 433 11.61 6.77 3.99
C PHE A 433 11.54 5.59 3.01
N THR A 434 12.60 5.36 2.23
CA THR A 434 12.69 4.24 1.28
C THR A 434 12.50 2.86 1.92
N VAL A 435 12.91 2.68 3.18
CA VAL A 435 12.68 1.44 3.96
C VAL A 435 11.21 1.35 4.36
N ASP A 436 10.62 2.46 4.79
CA ASP A 436 9.20 2.53 5.12
C ASP A 436 8.32 2.16 3.92
N GLU A 437 8.59 2.76 2.77
CA GLU A 437 7.91 2.44 1.50
C GLU A 437 8.14 1.00 1.06
N TYR A 438 9.33 0.45 1.28
CA TYR A 438 9.62 -0.95 0.97
C TYR A 438 8.64 -1.89 1.68
N PHE A 439 8.52 -1.77 3.01
CA PHE A 439 7.61 -2.59 3.79
C PHE A 439 6.12 -2.24 3.57
N ARG A 440 5.81 -0.95 3.33
CA ARG A 440 4.46 -0.49 3.02
C ARG A 440 3.92 -1.21 1.78
N TRP A 441 4.69 -1.23 0.70
CA TRP A 441 4.26 -1.86 -0.55
C TRP A 441 4.23 -3.38 -0.47
N ILE A 442 5.17 -4.03 0.24
CA ILE A 442 5.05 -5.47 0.52
C ILE A 442 3.71 -5.77 1.19
N THR A 443 3.29 -4.94 2.15
CA THR A 443 2.01 -5.13 2.86
C THR A 443 0.82 -4.96 1.94
N ILE A 444 0.80 -3.89 1.14
CA ILE A 444 -0.29 -3.61 0.20
C ILE A 444 -0.40 -4.74 -0.80
N HIS A 445 0.70 -5.17 -1.42
CA HIS A 445 0.69 -6.27 -2.38
C HIS A 445 0.40 -7.62 -1.72
N SER A 446 0.82 -7.83 -0.48
CA SER A 446 0.47 -9.06 0.26
C SER A 446 -0.99 -9.12 0.68
N PHE A 447 -1.64 -7.97 0.89
CA PHE A 447 -3.08 -7.92 1.04
C PHE A 447 -3.69 -7.88 -0.35
N VAL A 448 -3.77 -6.70 -0.95
CA VAL A 448 -4.65 -6.30 -2.04
C VAL A 448 -4.41 -7.06 -3.34
N GLU A 449 -3.16 -7.21 -3.76
CA GLU A 449 -2.87 -7.59 -5.15
C GLU A 449 -2.45 -9.07 -5.27
N GLY A 450 -1.51 -9.54 -4.47
CA GLY A 450 -0.92 -10.88 -4.63
C GLY A 450 -1.68 -12.05 -4.00
N PHE A 451 -2.35 -11.87 -2.84
CA PHE A 451 -3.02 -12.98 -2.14
C PHE A 451 -4.56 -12.93 -2.17
N TRP A 452 -5.19 -11.78 -2.47
CA TRP A 452 -6.65 -11.70 -2.58
C TRP A 452 -7.24 -12.63 -3.66
N PRO A 453 -6.64 -12.79 -4.85
CA PRO A 453 -7.15 -13.74 -5.85
C PRO A 453 -7.13 -15.18 -5.32
N ALA A 454 -6.07 -15.56 -4.61
CA ALA A 454 -5.95 -16.85 -3.92
C ALA A 454 -6.95 -17.04 -2.75
N ILE A 455 -7.66 -15.99 -2.34
CA ILE A 455 -8.76 -16.05 -1.37
C ILE A 455 -10.11 -16.08 -2.10
N LEU A 456 -10.35 -15.12 -3.00
CA LEU A 456 -11.63 -14.88 -3.65
C LEU A 456 -11.98 -15.90 -4.72
N VAL A 457 -11.04 -16.24 -5.60
CA VAL A 457 -11.30 -17.12 -6.74
C VAL A 457 -11.64 -18.53 -6.29
N PRO A 458 -10.91 -19.18 -5.35
CA PRO A 458 -11.29 -20.51 -4.87
C PRO A 458 -12.67 -20.54 -4.22
N ILE A 459 -13.05 -19.47 -3.51
CA ILE A 459 -14.35 -19.28 -2.89
C ILE A 459 -15.46 -19.28 -3.96
N LEU A 460 -15.33 -18.41 -4.97
CA LEU A 460 -16.33 -18.24 -6.02
C LEU A 460 -16.44 -19.51 -6.86
N VAL A 461 -15.30 -20.07 -7.25
CA VAL A 461 -15.24 -21.30 -8.04
C VAL A 461 -15.86 -22.49 -7.28
N ALA A 462 -15.62 -22.61 -5.97
CA ALA A 462 -16.22 -23.68 -5.19
C ALA A 462 -17.76 -23.60 -5.20
N LEU A 463 -18.32 -22.40 -5.15
CA LEU A 463 -19.77 -22.18 -5.30
C LEU A 463 -20.27 -22.58 -6.69
N LEU A 464 -19.59 -22.13 -7.75
CA LEU A 464 -19.98 -22.44 -9.13
C LEU A 464 -19.88 -23.93 -9.46
N ILE A 465 -18.94 -24.65 -8.83
CA ILE A 465 -18.85 -26.10 -8.92
C ILE A 465 -20.02 -26.77 -8.20
N VAL A 466 -20.34 -26.33 -6.98
CA VAL A 466 -21.43 -26.93 -6.18
C VAL A 466 -22.79 -26.76 -6.87
N THR A 467 -23.03 -25.64 -7.55
CA THR A 467 -24.24 -25.39 -8.34
C THR A 467 -24.24 -26.05 -9.71
N GLY A 468 -23.14 -26.69 -10.12
CA GLY A 468 -23.00 -27.35 -11.41
C GLY A 468 -22.83 -26.40 -12.61
N LEU A 469 -22.56 -25.11 -12.39
CA LEU A 469 -22.31 -24.16 -13.47
C LEU A 469 -20.94 -24.38 -14.12
N VAL A 470 -19.92 -24.65 -13.30
CA VAL A 470 -18.53 -24.83 -13.73
C VAL A 470 -18.06 -26.26 -13.46
N PRO A 471 -17.43 -26.95 -14.42
CA PRO A 471 -16.87 -28.26 -14.16
C PRO A 471 -15.65 -28.17 -13.21
N PRO A 472 -15.47 -29.09 -12.26
CA PRO A 472 -14.37 -29.07 -11.29
C PRO A 472 -12.99 -28.91 -11.92
N LYS A 473 -12.75 -29.56 -13.06
CA LYS A 473 -11.46 -29.51 -13.75
C LYS A 473 -11.08 -28.09 -14.17
N LEU A 474 -12.04 -27.34 -14.72
CA LEU A 474 -11.82 -25.94 -15.08
C LEU A 474 -11.63 -25.10 -13.82
N GLY A 475 -12.53 -25.23 -12.85
CA GLY A 475 -12.46 -24.43 -11.63
C GLY A 475 -11.13 -24.57 -10.88
N ILE A 476 -10.63 -25.79 -10.71
CA ILE A 476 -9.35 -26.05 -10.05
C ILE A 476 -8.18 -25.48 -10.86
N ALA A 477 -8.22 -25.59 -12.19
CA ALA A 477 -7.17 -25.04 -13.05
C ALA A 477 -7.16 -23.51 -13.01
N VAL A 478 -8.34 -22.87 -13.03
CA VAL A 478 -8.51 -21.42 -12.91
C VAL A 478 -7.97 -20.93 -11.57
N ALA A 479 -8.50 -21.43 -10.46
CA ALA A 479 -8.09 -21.00 -9.13
C ALA A 479 -6.60 -21.29 -8.87
N GLY A 480 -6.09 -22.42 -9.38
CA GLY A 480 -4.70 -22.81 -9.22
C GLY A 480 -3.72 -21.96 -10.03
N MET A 481 -4.04 -21.70 -11.30
CA MET A 481 -3.19 -20.92 -12.19
C MET A 481 -3.21 -19.43 -11.82
N ASP A 482 -4.39 -18.89 -11.53
CA ASP A 482 -4.59 -17.52 -11.06
C ASP A 482 -3.79 -17.26 -9.78
N ALA A 483 -3.98 -18.06 -8.73
CA ALA A 483 -3.24 -17.93 -7.49
C ALA A 483 -1.72 -18.11 -7.66
N ALA A 484 -1.27 -19.05 -8.50
CA ALA A 484 0.16 -19.28 -8.70
C ALA A 484 0.82 -18.10 -9.43
N LEU A 485 0.17 -17.58 -10.47
CA LEU A 485 0.67 -16.45 -11.24
C LEU A 485 0.63 -15.17 -10.40
N GLU A 486 -0.51 -14.83 -9.79
CA GLU A 486 -0.62 -13.62 -8.94
C GLU A 486 0.37 -13.63 -7.77
N ILE A 487 0.57 -14.76 -7.10
CA ILE A 487 1.58 -14.81 -6.04
C ILE A 487 2.98 -14.65 -6.62
N ALA A 488 3.33 -15.34 -7.71
CA ALA A 488 4.69 -15.30 -8.25
C ALA A 488 5.02 -13.96 -8.93
N THR A 489 4.06 -13.37 -9.64
CA THR A 489 4.24 -12.14 -10.41
C THR A 489 3.81 -10.93 -9.60
N GLY A 490 2.60 -10.93 -9.04
CA GLY A 490 2.01 -9.87 -8.20
C GLY A 490 2.91 -9.47 -7.04
N MET A 491 3.41 -10.45 -6.29
CA MET A 491 4.27 -10.14 -5.16
C MET A 491 5.60 -9.56 -5.64
N ILE A 492 6.33 -10.21 -6.54
CA ILE A 492 7.64 -9.65 -6.97
C ILE A 492 7.44 -8.32 -7.73
N GLY A 493 6.33 -8.15 -8.44
CA GLY A 493 5.97 -6.96 -9.18
C GLY A 493 5.55 -5.77 -8.34
N THR A 494 5.41 -5.92 -7.01
CA THR A 494 5.50 -4.81 -6.02
C THR A 494 6.63 -3.82 -6.35
N ALA A 495 7.70 -4.33 -6.96
CA ALA A 495 8.80 -3.55 -7.51
C ALA A 495 8.41 -2.37 -8.41
N HIS A 496 7.23 -2.38 -9.05
CA HIS A 496 6.74 -1.24 -9.84
C HIS A 496 6.46 0.02 -9.01
N HIS A 497 6.35 -0.12 -7.69
CA HIS A 497 6.26 0.99 -6.75
C HIS A 497 7.61 1.48 -6.25
N TYR A 498 8.71 0.81 -6.62
CA TYR A 498 10.07 1.16 -6.24
C TYR A 498 10.83 1.91 -7.34
N TYR A 499 10.12 2.37 -8.37
CA TYR A 499 10.73 3.10 -9.48
C TYR A 499 11.31 4.45 -9.05
N TRP A 500 10.66 5.14 -8.11
CA TRP A 500 10.97 6.54 -7.82
C TRP A 500 11.17 6.85 -6.33
N GLY A 501 10.92 5.89 -5.44
CA GLY A 501 10.99 6.07 -3.97
C GLY A 501 12.40 6.01 -3.36
N GLY A 502 13.43 6.21 -4.19
CA GLY A 502 14.85 6.13 -3.80
C GLY A 502 15.39 4.70 -3.73
N GLN A 503 14.61 3.67 -4.06
CA GLN A 503 15.13 2.31 -4.15
C GLN A 503 16.07 2.16 -5.37
N PRO A 504 17.03 1.22 -5.33
CA PRO A 504 18.01 1.08 -6.42
C PRO A 504 17.37 0.77 -7.79
N THR A 505 17.96 1.31 -8.85
CA THR A 505 17.47 1.24 -10.24
C THR A 505 17.13 -0.16 -10.75
N PHE A 506 17.73 -1.24 -10.23
CA PHE A 506 17.37 -2.59 -10.67
C PHE A 506 15.88 -2.91 -10.42
N TRP A 507 15.27 -2.36 -9.36
CA TRP A 507 13.85 -2.55 -9.08
C TRP A 507 12.98 -2.02 -10.21
N MET A 508 13.44 -1.02 -10.95
CA MET A 508 12.73 -0.53 -12.12
C MET A 508 12.60 -1.60 -13.21
N TYR A 509 13.65 -2.37 -13.44
CA TYR A 509 13.60 -3.47 -14.41
C TYR A 509 12.80 -4.66 -13.86
N VAL A 510 12.96 -5.00 -12.58
CA VAL A 510 12.18 -6.07 -11.94
C VAL A 510 10.69 -5.75 -11.97
N GLY A 511 10.29 -4.54 -11.59
CA GLY A 511 8.90 -4.09 -11.66
C GLY A 511 8.39 -4.12 -13.09
N ALA A 512 9.15 -3.59 -14.05
CA ALA A 512 8.72 -3.56 -15.45
C ALA A 512 8.45 -4.96 -16.02
N VAL A 513 9.25 -5.96 -15.64
CA VAL A 513 9.05 -7.35 -16.04
C VAL A 513 7.88 -7.97 -15.27
N MET A 514 7.95 -7.98 -13.94
CA MET A 514 7.02 -8.76 -13.12
C MET A 514 5.61 -8.17 -13.12
N SER A 515 5.46 -6.84 -13.08
CA SER A 515 4.13 -6.20 -13.16
C SER A 515 3.51 -6.30 -14.56
N THR A 516 4.30 -6.53 -15.60
CA THR A 516 3.75 -6.86 -16.92
C THR A 516 3.26 -8.31 -16.96
N LEU A 517 3.96 -9.23 -16.29
CA LEU A 517 3.51 -10.62 -16.17
C LEU A 517 2.23 -10.76 -15.32
N GLU A 518 1.97 -9.85 -14.38
CA GLU A 518 0.69 -9.76 -13.66
C GLU A 518 -0.53 -9.55 -14.57
N VAL A 519 -0.33 -9.06 -15.80
CA VAL A 519 -1.42 -8.93 -16.76
C VAL A 519 -1.93 -10.30 -17.23
N LEU A 520 -1.16 -11.39 -17.04
CA LEU A 520 -1.55 -12.74 -17.43
C LEU A 520 -2.86 -13.18 -16.74
N PRO A 521 -2.97 -13.24 -15.40
CA PRO A 521 -4.23 -13.50 -14.70
C PRO A 521 -5.41 -12.64 -15.19
N ILE A 522 -5.19 -11.32 -15.32
CA ILE A 522 -6.22 -10.34 -15.75
C ILE A 522 -6.70 -10.62 -17.18
N GLY A 523 -5.79 -10.92 -18.09
CA GLY A 523 -6.13 -11.25 -19.48
C GLY A 523 -6.97 -12.53 -19.58
N ILE A 524 -6.77 -13.47 -18.66
CA ILE A 524 -7.54 -14.72 -18.58
C ILE A 524 -8.92 -14.46 -17.95
N LEU A 525 -9.05 -13.50 -17.03
CA LEU A 525 -10.34 -13.07 -16.43
C LEU A 525 -11.38 -12.63 -17.46
N ILE A 526 -10.96 -11.87 -18.49
CA ILE A 526 -11.84 -11.44 -19.59
C ILE A 526 -12.45 -12.64 -20.31
N ALA A 527 -11.70 -13.72 -20.49
CA ALA A 527 -12.22 -14.92 -21.12
C ALA A 527 -13.22 -15.66 -20.23
N TYR A 528 -13.10 -15.59 -18.90
CA TYR A 528 -14.14 -16.14 -18.02
C TYR A 528 -15.47 -15.42 -18.22
N ALA A 529 -15.48 -14.09 -18.30
CA ALA A 529 -16.70 -13.30 -18.48
C ALA A 529 -17.35 -13.45 -19.87
N ILE A 530 -16.59 -13.90 -20.87
CA ILE A 530 -17.08 -14.14 -22.24
C ILE A 530 -17.55 -15.59 -22.41
N VAL A 531 -16.94 -16.55 -21.71
CA VAL A 531 -17.22 -17.98 -21.84
C VAL A 531 -18.24 -18.49 -20.82
N LEU A 532 -18.30 -17.88 -19.62
CA LEU A 532 -19.38 -18.05 -18.63
C LEU A 532 -20.55 -17.13 -18.98
#